data_AF-W6A978-F1
#
_entry.id   AF-W6A978-F1
#
_cell.length_a   1.000
_cell.length_b   1.000
_cell.length_c   1.000
_cell.angle_alpha   90.00
_cell.angle_beta   90.00
_cell.angle_gamma   90.00
#
_symmetry.space_group_name_H-M   'P 1'
#
loop_
_entity.id
_entity.type
_entity.pdbx_description
1 polymer ?
#
loop_
_entity_poly.entity_id
_entity_poly.type
_entity_poly.pdbx_seq_one_letter_code
_entity_poly.pdbx_strand_id
1 'polypeptide(L)'
;MVNEELINKLIKDHDVIKELISALKIQRDLIVNEQLFIIDLQIQEEETNLEIIKEKIFKELKIQAKMFSRKALLKFRNIPLEIDDLVTESWLALCEALRKFDSKISKRGFIKYYLEMVYWRSMDYIRKFLTNRHKTINLALTKPIKTWDSDNDFALVDMSADDPWKFREVVNCIQEYIDAANEQDRKTLKGFLEGDSIENMADEMVCSPRTMKRRLKTVLHNLKSKLA
;
A
#
# COMPACT_ATOMS: atom_id res chain seq x y z
N MET A 1 -6.33 -6.67 -23.38
CA MET A 1 -7.62 -6.70 -22.68
C MET A 1 -7.58 -7.86 -21.70
N VAL A 2 -8.16 -7.72 -20.49
CA VAL A 2 -8.23 -8.82 -19.52
C VAL A 2 -9.22 -9.87 -20.01
N ASN A 3 -8.82 -11.14 -20.00
CA ASN A 3 -9.73 -12.25 -20.30
C ASN A 3 -10.50 -12.67 -19.05
N GLU A 4 -11.63 -12.01 -18.79
CA GLU A 4 -12.43 -12.26 -17.57
C GLU A 4 -12.99 -13.69 -17.52
N GLU A 5 -13.33 -14.27 -18.67
CA GLU A 5 -13.85 -15.64 -18.76
C GLU A 5 -12.78 -16.66 -18.34
N LEU A 6 -11.55 -16.49 -18.84
CA LEU A 6 -10.40 -17.30 -18.42
C LEU A 6 -10.14 -17.17 -16.93
N ILE A 7 -10.17 -15.95 -16.36
CA ILE A 7 -9.94 -15.73 -14.93
C ILE A 7 -11.03 -16.41 -14.10
N ASN A 8 -12.30 -16.26 -14.48
CA ASN A 8 -13.41 -16.89 -13.76
C ASN A 8 -13.32 -18.43 -13.82
N LYS A 9 -12.85 -18.99 -14.94
CA LYS A 9 -12.57 -20.42 -15.05
C LYS A 9 -11.44 -20.84 -14.09
N LEU A 10 -10.31 -20.14 -14.11
CA LEU A 10 -9.17 -20.42 -13.25
C LEU A 10 -9.51 -20.32 -11.75
N ILE A 11 -10.36 -19.38 -11.35
CA ILE A 11 -10.83 -19.26 -9.96
C ILE A 11 -11.67 -20.47 -9.56
N LYS A 12 -12.58 -20.92 -10.43
CA LYS A 12 -13.35 -22.14 -10.17
C LYS A 12 -12.45 -23.36 -10.05
N ASP A 13 -11.48 -23.52 -10.96
CA ASP A 13 -10.52 -24.61 -10.92
C ASP A 13 -9.69 -24.57 -9.61
N HIS A 14 -9.28 -23.37 -9.16
CA HIS A 14 -8.60 -23.16 -7.89
C HIS A 14 -9.44 -23.63 -6.69
N ASP A 15 -10.72 -23.27 -6.65
CA ASP A 15 -11.62 -23.64 -5.54
C ASP A 15 -11.86 -25.16 -5.48
N VAL A 16 -12.02 -25.80 -6.65
CA VAL A 16 -12.17 -27.27 -6.74
C VAL A 16 -10.92 -27.99 -6.24
N ILE A 17 -9.72 -27.57 -6.67
CA ILE A 17 -8.45 -28.18 -6.23
C ILE A 17 -8.26 -27.99 -4.72
N LYS A 18 -8.62 -26.82 -4.19
CA LYS A 18 -8.55 -26.55 -2.75
C LYS A 18 -9.46 -27.48 -1.93
N GLU A 19 -10.67 -27.75 -2.41
CA GLU A 19 -11.58 -28.72 -1.79
C GLU A 19 -11.02 -30.15 -1.86
N LEU A 20 -10.42 -30.52 -3.00
CA LEU A 20 -9.78 -31.83 -3.18
C LEU A 20 -8.60 -32.03 -2.21
N ILE A 21 -7.70 -31.04 -2.08
CA ILE A 21 -6.59 -31.08 -1.11
C ILE A 21 -7.13 -31.23 0.31
N SER A 22 -8.21 -30.52 0.66
CA SER A 22 -8.83 -30.64 1.98
C SER A 22 -9.37 -32.05 2.23
N ALA A 23 -10.01 -32.67 1.24
CA ALA A 23 -10.50 -34.03 1.33
C ALA A 23 -9.35 -35.05 1.46
N LEU A 24 -8.28 -34.88 0.68
CA LEU A 24 -7.09 -35.73 0.74
C LEU A 24 -6.38 -35.63 2.11
N LYS A 25 -6.31 -34.43 2.69
CA LYS A 25 -5.74 -34.24 4.05
C LYS A 25 -6.57 -34.95 5.11
N ILE A 26 -7.90 -34.90 5.03
CA ILE A 26 -8.78 -35.67 5.92
C ILE A 26 -8.57 -37.18 5.74
N GLN A 27 -8.48 -37.63 4.48
CA GLN A 27 -8.25 -39.05 4.18
C GLN A 27 -6.89 -39.54 4.71
N ARG A 28 -5.85 -38.72 4.58
CA ARG A 28 -4.51 -38.96 5.13
C ARG A 28 -4.56 -39.22 6.64
N ASP A 29 -5.29 -38.38 7.38
CA ASP A 29 -5.39 -38.48 8.85
C ASP A 29 -6.12 -39.76 9.31
N LEU A 30 -6.89 -40.41 8.43
CA LEU A 30 -7.65 -41.63 8.72
C LEU A 30 -6.90 -42.92 8.40
N ILE A 31 -5.76 -42.87 7.71
CA ILE A 31 -5.03 -44.04 7.19
C ILE A 31 -3.74 -44.25 7.99
N VAL A 32 -3.41 -45.51 8.30
CA VAL A 32 -2.28 -45.87 9.21
C VAL A 32 -1.10 -46.56 8.49
N ASN A 33 -1.22 -46.93 7.20
CA ASN A 33 -0.27 -47.81 6.51
C ASN A 33 0.18 -47.27 5.13
N GLU A 34 0.88 -48.09 4.32
CA GLU A 34 1.54 -47.82 3.03
C GLU A 34 0.82 -46.90 2.02
N GLN A 35 -0.50 -46.74 2.12
CA GLN A 35 -1.26 -45.76 1.32
C GLN A 35 -0.97 -44.30 1.67
N LEU A 36 -0.35 -44.01 2.82
CA LEU A 36 -0.01 -42.65 3.26
C LEU A 36 0.91 -41.94 2.26
N PHE A 37 1.89 -42.68 1.73
CA PHE A 37 2.85 -42.15 0.75
C PHE A 37 2.17 -41.74 -0.56
N ILE A 38 1.17 -42.52 -1.02
CA ILE A 38 0.41 -42.21 -2.24
C ILE A 38 -0.41 -40.93 -2.04
N ILE A 39 -1.04 -40.78 -0.88
CA ILE A 39 -1.85 -39.60 -0.56
C ILE A 39 -0.97 -38.36 -0.42
N ASP A 40 0.20 -38.48 0.21
CA ASP A 40 1.16 -37.36 0.32
C ASP A 40 1.64 -36.89 -1.06
N LEU A 41 1.91 -37.81 -1.99
CA LEU A 41 2.24 -37.48 -3.38
C LEU A 41 1.09 -36.75 -4.09
N GLN A 42 -0.15 -37.22 -3.93
CA GLN A 42 -1.34 -36.56 -4.51
C GLN A 42 -1.55 -35.16 -3.95
N ILE A 43 -1.40 -34.97 -2.64
CA ILE A 43 -1.49 -33.64 -2.02
C ILE A 43 -0.44 -32.71 -2.62
N GLN A 44 0.82 -33.17 -2.77
CA GLN A 44 1.90 -32.36 -3.33
C GLN A 44 1.65 -31.99 -4.80
N GLU A 45 1.13 -32.91 -5.60
CA GLU A 45 0.75 -32.66 -6.98
C GLU A 45 -0.33 -31.57 -7.07
N GLU A 46 -1.38 -31.69 -6.25
CA GLU A 46 -2.47 -30.71 -6.26
C GLU A 46 -2.07 -29.34 -5.70
N GLU A 47 -1.19 -29.30 -4.68
CA GLU A 47 -0.60 -28.03 -4.20
C GLU A 47 0.21 -27.34 -5.31
N THR A 48 0.91 -28.11 -6.14
CA THR A 48 1.63 -27.59 -7.31
C THR A 48 0.67 -27.05 -8.36
N ASN A 49 -0.43 -27.76 -8.65
CA ASN A 49 -1.47 -27.30 -9.57
C ASN A 49 -2.11 -25.97 -9.13
N LEU A 50 -2.34 -25.82 -7.82
CA LEU A 50 -2.90 -24.62 -7.23
C LEU A 50 -1.98 -23.41 -7.44
N GLU A 51 -0.67 -23.60 -7.32
CA GLU A 51 0.32 -22.54 -7.54
C GLU A 51 0.43 -22.14 -9.01
N ILE A 52 0.37 -23.11 -9.94
CA ILE A 52 0.30 -22.86 -11.38
C ILE A 52 -0.93 -22.02 -11.73
N ILE A 53 -2.08 -22.27 -11.10
CA ILE A 53 -3.30 -21.48 -11.32
C ILE A 53 -3.12 -20.05 -10.84
N LYS A 54 -2.58 -19.84 -9.64
CA LYS A 54 -2.28 -18.50 -9.12
C LYS A 54 -1.35 -17.73 -10.06
N GLU A 55 -0.29 -18.37 -10.54
CA GLU A 55 0.66 -17.77 -11.49
C GLU A 55 -0.04 -17.34 -12.78
N LYS A 56 -0.92 -18.18 -13.34
CA LYS A 56 -1.70 -17.85 -14.54
C LYS A 56 -2.61 -16.64 -14.30
N ILE A 57 -3.37 -16.63 -13.19
CA ILE A 57 -4.23 -15.50 -12.84
C ILE A 57 -3.40 -14.22 -12.68
N PHE A 58 -2.27 -14.30 -11.98
CA PHE A 58 -1.41 -13.13 -11.75
C PHE A 58 -0.83 -12.60 -13.05
N LYS A 59 -0.39 -13.49 -13.95
CA LYS A 59 0.16 -13.11 -15.25
C LYS A 59 -0.86 -12.33 -16.09
N GLU A 60 -2.12 -12.77 -16.11
CA GLU A 60 -3.22 -12.07 -16.80
C GLU A 60 -3.53 -10.70 -16.19
N LEU A 61 -3.38 -10.56 -14.87
CA LEU A 61 -3.73 -9.33 -14.14
C LEU A 61 -2.52 -8.43 -13.82
N LYS A 62 -1.30 -8.83 -14.21
CA LYS A 62 -0.05 -8.17 -13.79
C LYS A 62 0.00 -6.71 -14.19
N ILE A 63 -0.49 -6.38 -15.39
CA ILE A 63 -0.48 -5.01 -15.91
C ILE A 63 -1.40 -4.13 -15.06
N GLN A 64 -2.61 -4.61 -14.75
CA GLN A 64 -3.61 -3.90 -13.97
C GLN A 64 -3.17 -3.76 -12.52
N ALA A 65 -2.57 -4.81 -11.95
CA ALA A 65 -1.97 -4.75 -10.62
C ALA A 65 -0.84 -3.71 -10.55
N LYS A 66 0.04 -3.66 -11.56
CA LYS A 66 1.09 -2.63 -11.68
C LYS A 66 0.49 -1.22 -11.79
N MET A 67 -0.61 -1.05 -12.53
CA MET A 67 -1.32 0.24 -12.62
C MET A 67 -1.90 0.68 -11.27
N PHE A 68 -2.56 -0.21 -10.52
CA PHE A 68 -3.11 0.10 -9.20
C PHE A 68 -2.02 0.36 -8.16
N SER A 69 -0.90 -0.37 -8.23
CA SER A 69 0.30 -0.13 -7.42
C SER A 69 0.90 1.24 -7.71
N ARG A 70 1.03 1.62 -9.00
CA ARG A 70 1.46 2.99 -9.39
C ARG A 70 0.51 4.05 -8.85
N LYS A 71 -0.80 3.80 -8.90
CA LYS A 71 -1.80 4.72 -8.33
C LYS A 71 -1.60 4.93 -6.81
N ALA A 72 -1.21 3.88 -6.08
CA ALA A 72 -0.84 4.01 -4.68
C ALA A 72 0.46 4.81 -4.51
N LEU A 73 1.51 4.47 -5.28
CA LEU A 73 2.81 5.14 -5.23
C LEU A 73 2.72 6.64 -5.54
N LEU A 74 1.90 7.05 -6.52
CA LEU A 74 1.70 8.45 -6.89
C LEU A 74 1.16 9.33 -5.75
N LYS A 75 0.51 8.74 -4.73
CA LYS A 75 0.08 9.48 -3.54
C LYS A 75 1.22 9.88 -2.63
N PHE A 76 2.41 9.35 -2.84
CA PHE A 76 3.55 9.60 -2.01
C PHE A 76 4.78 9.94 -2.85
N ARG A 77 5.21 11.21 -2.79
CA ARG A 77 6.37 11.66 -3.56
C ARG A 77 7.68 11.19 -2.91
N ASN A 78 8.63 10.79 -3.75
CA ASN A 78 10.03 10.51 -3.42
C ASN A 78 10.26 9.49 -2.30
N ILE A 79 9.45 8.44 -2.23
CA ILE A 79 9.73 7.30 -1.36
C ILE A 79 10.78 6.40 -2.02
N PRO A 80 11.74 5.83 -1.26
CA PRO A 80 12.72 4.87 -1.77
C PRO A 80 12.09 3.49 -2.00
N LEU A 81 11.05 3.43 -2.82
CA LEU A 81 10.37 2.20 -3.22
C LEU A 81 10.25 2.17 -4.74
N GLU A 82 10.58 1.03 -5.31
CA GLU A 82 10.39 0.76 -6.72
C GLU A 82 9.01 0.17 -6.97
N ILE A 83 8.54 0.30 -8.21
CA ILE A 83 7.24 -0.27 -8.56
C ILE A 83 7.24 -1.80 -8.42
N ASP A 84 8.39 -2.45 -8.61
CA ASP A 84 8.48 -3.90 -8.57
C ASP A 84 8.40 -4.44 -7.12
N ASP A 85 8.75 -3.63 -6.10
CA ASP A 85 8.44 -3.93 -4.70
C ASP A 85 6.92 -4.08 -4.49
N LEU A 86 6.14 -3.19 -5.10
CA LEU A 86 4.68 -3.19 -5.01
C LEU A 86 4.03 -4.28 -5.88
N VAL A 87 4.70 -4.72 -6.95
CA VAL A 87 4.28 -5.90 -7.73
C VAL A 87 4.38 -7.17 -6.87
N THR A 88 5.40 -7.28 -6.02
CA THR A 88 5.51 -8.38 -5.05
C THR A 88 4.37 -8.35 -4.04
N GLU A 89 4.01 -7.16 -3.53
CA GLU A 89 2.82 -7.01 -2.68
C GLU A 89 1.52 -7.36 -3.43
N SER A 90 1.45 -7.10 -4.73
CA SER A 90 0.30 -7.48 -5.55
C SER A 90 0.10 -9.00 -5.60
N TRP A 91 1.18 -9.79 -5.64
CA TRP A 91 1.12 -11.25 -5.57
C TRP A 91 0.52 -11.73 -4.23
N LEU A 92 0.95 -11.12 -3.13
CA LEU A 92 0.40 -11.43 -1.80
C LEU A 92 -1.08 -11.01 -1.70
N ALA A 93 -1.45 -9.88 -2.30
CA ALA A 93 -2.85 -9.47 -2.41
C ALA A 93 -3.69 -10.50 -3.19
N LEU A 94 -3.14 -11.13 -4.24
CA LEU A 94 -3.85 -12.17 -4.99
C LEU A 94 -4.10 -13.40 -4.12
N CYS A 95 -3.08 -13.87 -3.41
CA CYS A 95 -3.19 -15.01 -2.50
C CYS A 95 -4.27 -14.78 -1.44
N GLU A 96 -4.31 -13.57 -0.86
CA GLU A 96 -5.37 -13.22 0.07
C GLU A 96 -6.74 -13.08 -0.60
N ALA A 97 -6.80 -12.52 -1.80
CA ALA A 97 -8.04 -12.34 -2.53
C ALA A 97 -8.69 -13.69 -2.85
N LEU A 98 -7.93 -14.66 -3.35
CA LEU A 98 -8.41 -16.02 -3.61
C LEU A 98 -8.90 -16.73 -2.35
N ARG A 99 -8.34 -16.39 -1.18
CA ARG A 99 -8.78 -16.98 0.10
C ARG A 99 -10.06 -16.35 0.65
N LYS A 100 -10.23 -15.04 0.46
CA LYS A 100 -11.27 -14.23 1.13
C LYS A 100 -12.44 -13.85 0.23
N PHE A 101 -12.28 -13.94 -1.09
CA PHE A 101 -13.32 -13.55 -2.02
C PHE A 101 -14.51 -14.50 -1.90
N ASP A 102 -15.68 -13.93 -1.68
CA ASP A 102 -16.95 -14.65 -1.69
C ASP A 102 -17.84 -14.06 -2.79
N SER A 103 -18.10 -14.85 -3.82
CA SER A 103 -18.93 -14.48 -4.96
C SER A 103 -20.42 -14.32 -4.60
N LYS A 104 -20.88 -14.90 -3.49
CA LYS A 104 -22.26 -14.76 -3.00
C LYS A 104 -22.47 -13.46 -2.25
N ILE A 105 -21.43 -12.95 -1.60
CA ILE A 105 -21.48 -11.71 -0.80
C ILE A 105 -21.07 -10.50 -1.63
N SER A 106 -20.04 -10.64 -2.46
CA SER A 106 -19.50 -9.51 -3.24
C SER A 106 -20.32 -9.28 -4.51
N LYS A 107 -21.02 -8.15 -4.57
CA LYS A 107 -21.64 -7.64 -5.82
C LYS A 107 -20.62 -7.22 -6.87
N ARG A 108 -19.33 -7.10 -6.50
CA ARG A 108 -18.23 -6.73 -7.38
C ARG A 108 -17.50 -8.01 -7.81
N GLY A 109 -17.25 -8.17 -9.11
CA GLY A 109 -16.49 -9.32 -9.63
C GLY A 109 -15.08 -9.41 -9.06
N PHE A 110 -14.49 -10.61 -9.08
CA PHE A 110 -13.20 -10.92 -8.46
C PHE A 110 -12.09 -9.94 -8.85
N ILE A 111 -11.98 -9.60 -10.14
CA ILE A 111 -10.93 -8.72 -10.66
C ILE A 111 -10.97 -7.36 -9.96
N LYS A 112 -12.16 -6.76 -9.83
CA LYS A 112 -12.32 -5.47 -9.14
C LYS A 112 -11.96 -5.57 -7.67
N TYR A 113 -12.41 -6.64 -7.00
CA TYR A 113 -12.05 -6.90 -5.61
C TYR A 113 -10.53 -7.04 -5.41
N TYR A 114 -9.88 -7.85 -6.23
CA TYR A 114 -8.43 -8.03 -6.21
C TYR A 114 -7.67 -6.71 -6.44
N LEU A 115 -8.05 -5.91 -7.45
CA LEU A 115 -7.38 -4.64 -7.73
C LEU A 115 -7.55 -3.62 -6.59
N GLU A 116 -8.71 -3.59 -5.92
CA GLU A 116 -8.90 -2.79 -4.69
C GLU A 116 -7.97 -3.29 -3.57
N MET A 117 -7.81 -4.60 -3.39
CA MET A 117 -6.86 -5.17 -2.43
C MET A 117 -5.41 -4.80 -2.75
N VAL A 118 -5.00 -4.88 -4.02
CA VAL A 118 -3.66 -4.46 -4.48
C VAL A 118 -3.38 -3.02 -4.09
N TYR A 119 -4.34 -2.13 -4.33
CA TYR A 119 -4.21 -0.72 -3.98
C TYR A 119 -4.01 -0.51 -2.48
N TRP A 120 -4.87 -1.10 -1.65
CA TRP A 120 -4.79 -0.93 -0.20
C TRP A 120 -3.52 -1.52 0.39
N ARG A 121 -3.13 -2.72 -0.07
CA ARG A 121 -1.90 -3.37 0.37
C ARG A 121 -0.66 -2.58 -0.02
N SER A 122 -0.64 -2.03 -1.23
CA SER A 122 0.43 -1.11 -1.67
C SER A 122 0.51 0.11 -0.77
N MET A 123 -0.63 0.74 -0.44
CA MET A 123 -0.67 1.88 0.50
C MET A 123 -0.11 1.50 1.88
N ASP A 124 -0.47 0.32 2.40
CA ASP A 124 0.01 -0.16 3.70
C ASP A 124 1.51 -0.47 3.69
N TYR A 125 2.01 -1.08 2.62
CA TYR A 125 3.44 -1.33 2.44
C TYR A 125 4.22 -0.02 2.37
N ILE A 126 3.78 0.92 1.52
CA ILE A 126 4.39 2.23 1.37
C ILE A 126 4.44 2.99 2.71
N ARG A 127 3.37 2.92 3.51
CA ARG A 127 3.30 3.59 4.82
C ARG A 127 4.42 3.20 5.78
N LYS A 128 4.99 1.99 5.66
CA LYS A 128 6.11 1.53 6.49
C LYS A 128 7.40 2.32 6.24
N PHE A 129 7.54 2.93 5.06
CA PHE A 129 8.73 3.66 4.63
C PHE A 129 8.55 5.19 4.70
N LEU A 130 7.40 5.66 5.21
CA LEU A 130 7.12 7.08 5.34
C LEU A 130 7.88 7.73 6.48
N THR A 131 8.97 8.42 6.15
CA THR A 131 9.60 9.38 7.07
C THR A 131 8.75 10.66 7.21
N ASN A 132 9.00 11.42 8.27
CA ASN A 132 8.32 12.70 8.51
C ASN A 132 8.61 13.74 7.42
N ARG A 133 9.78 13.69 6.77
CA ARG A 133 10.09 14.47 5.57
C ARG A 133 9.10 14.16 4.44
N HIS A 134 8.83 12.89 4.16
CA HIS A 134 7.84 12.49 3.16
C HIS A 134 6.44 12.99 3.53
N LYS A 135 6.05 12.88 4.81
CA LYS A 135 4.74 13.37 5.28
C LYS A 135 4.58 14.88 5.07
N THR A 136 5.65 15.66 5.32
CA THR A 136 5.65 17.12 5.14
C THR A 136 5.53 17.51 3.67
N ILE A 137 6.31 16.86 2.81
CA ILE A 137 6.29 17.09 1.36
C ILE A 137 4.94 16.66 0.77
N ASN A 138 4.40 15.52 1.19
CA ASN A 138 3.09 15.06 0.73
C ASN A 138 1.97 15.99 1.20
N LEU A 139 2.03 16.53 2.44
CA LEU A 139 1.07 17.52 2.94
C LEU A 139 1.12 18.83 2.13
N ALA A 140 2.29 19.22 1.65
CA ALA A 140 2.50 20.41 0.80
C ALA A 140 1.91 20.22 -0.61
N LEU A 141 2.08 19.02 -1.16
CA LEU A 141 1.77 18.71 -2.56
C LEU A 141 0.36 18.17 -2.77
N THR A 142 -0.27 17.68 -1.71
CA THR A 142 -1.71 17.42 -1.73
C THR A 142 -2.43 18.74 -1.55
N LYS A 143 -3.17 19.17 -2.59
CA LYS A 143 -4.13 20.29 -2.49
C LYS A 143 -4.92 20.17 -1.19
N PRO A 144 -5.30 21.27 -0.53
CA PRO A 144 -6.09 21.19 0.70
C PRO A 144 -7.27 20.28 0.45
N ILE A 145 -7.32 19.17 1.18
CA ILE A 145 -8.48 18.28 1.27
C ILE A 145 -9.57 19.13 1.95
N LYS A 146 -10.19 20.03 1.19
CA LYS A 146 -11.49 20.55 1.53
C LYS A 146 -12.40 19.33 1.44
N THR A 147 -13.03 19.03 2.57
CA THR A 147 -14.07 18.02 2.78
C THR A 147 -13.64 16.56 2.59
N TRP A 148 -13.41 15.90 3.73
CA TRP A 148 -13.44 14.45 3.94
C TRP A 148 -14.87 13.88 3.84
N ASP A 149 -15.70 14.46 2.96
CA ASP A 149 -17.09 14.09 2.70
C ASP A 149 -17.29 14.12 1.17
N SER A 150 -16.73 13.14 0.47
CA SER A 150 -17.03 12.87 -0.94
C SER A 150 -16.38 11.54 -1.34
N ASP A 151 -17.18 10.49 -1.36
CA ASP A 151 -16.83 9.16 -1.89
C ASP A 151 -16.55 9.16 -3.43
N ASN A 152 -16.37 10.33 -4.08
CA ASN A 152 -16.23 10.42 -5.53
C ASN A 152 -15.11 11.34 -6.06
N ASP A 153 -14.27 11.96 -5.23
CA ASP A 153 -13.23 12.90 -5.71
C ASP A 153 -11.95 12.25 -6.29
N PHE A 154 -11.93 10.93 -6.42
CA PHE A 154 -10.78 10.21 -6.99
C PHE A 154 -10.56 10.44 -8.50
N ALA A 155 -11.49 11.08 -9.20
CA ALA A 155 -11.43 11.31 -10.65
C ALA A 155 -10.70 12.61 -11.05
N LEU A 156 -10.38 13.51 -10.11
CA LEU A 156 -9.87 14.86 -10.41
C LEU A 156 -8.49 15.16 -9.85
N VAL A 157 -7.74 14.13 -9.41
CA VAL A 157 -6.30 14.31 -9.19
C VAL A 157 -5.63 14.34 -10.55
N ASP A 158 -5.40 15.57 -11.02
CA ASP A 158 -4.60 15.91 -12.19
C ASP A 158 -3.38 14.98 -12.31
N MET A 159 -3.42 14.10 -13.31
CA MET A 159 -2.47 13.01 -13.56
C MET A 159 -1.15 13.50 -14.16
N SER A 160 -0.69 14.73 -13.88
CA SER A 160 0.66 15.15 -14.25
C SER A 160 1.66 14.50 -13.28
N ALA A 161 2.02 13.27 -13.62
CA ALA A 161 2.90 12.38 -12.86
C ALA A 161 4.34 12.90 -12.69
N ASP A 162 4.76 13.95 -13.39
CA ASP A 162 6.16 14.36 -13.48
C ASP A 162 6.31 15.88 -13.52
N ASP A 163 6.07 16.57 -12.41
CA ASP A 163 6.59 17.93 -12.28
C ASP A 163 7.71 18.01 -11.21
N PRO A 164 8.96 17.68 -11.59
CA PRO A 164 10.14 17.90 -10.76
C PRO A 164 10.27 19.35 -10.28
N TRP A 165 9.67 20.31 -11.01
CA TRP A 165 9.70 21.72 -10.63
C TRP A 165 8.84 21.97 -9.39
N LYS A 166 7.64 21.38 -9.30
CA LYS A 166 6.82 21.44 -8.06
C LYS A 166 7.53 20.84 -6.85
N PHE A 167 8.30 19.76 -7.03
CA PHE A 167 9.08 19.20 -5.91
C PHE A 167 10.21 20.15 -5.48
N ARG A 168 10.97 20.69 -6.44
CA ARG A 168 12.06 21.64 -6.17
C ARG A 168 11.53 22.94 -5.54
N GLU A 169 10.40 23.46 -6.02
CA GLU A 169 9.72 24.63 -5.46
C GLU A 169 9.26 24.40 -4.03
N VAL A 170 8.67 23.23 -3.73
CA VAL A 170 8.29 22.89 -2.35
C VAL A 170 9.50 22.75 -1.44
N VAL A 171 10.58 22.11 -1.92
CA VAL A 171 11.84 22.02 -1.15
C VAL A 171 12.45 23.39 -0.92
N ASN A 172 12.45 24.27 -1.92
CA ASN A 172 12.92 25.64 -1.79
C ASN A 172 12.05 26.43 -0.81
N CYS A 173 10.73 26.31 -0.87
CA CYS A 173 9.81 26.97 0.07
C CYS A 173 9.99 26.48 1.51
N ILE A 174 10.25 25.17 1.71
CA ILE A 174 10.64 24.62 3.01
C ILE A 174 11.97 25.23 3.48
N GLN A 175 12.96 25.35 2.59
CA GLN A 175 14.27 25.94 2.93
C GLN A 175 14.14 27.43 3.27
N GLU A 176 13.42 28.20 2.46
CA GLU A 176 13.12 29.62 2.72
C GLU A 176 12.35 29.80 4.04
N TYR A 177 11.43 28.89 4.35
CA TYR A 177 10.74 28.89 5.65
C TYR A 177 11.72 28.62 6.80
N ILE A 178 12.62 27.64 6.66
CA ILE A 178 13.67 27.32 7.64
C ILE A 178 14.58 28.54 7.86
N ASP A 179 14.99 29.21 6.79
CA ASP A 179 15.91 30.35 6.82
C ASP A 179 15.26 31.59 7.46
N ALA A 180 13.97 31.81 7.21
CA ALA A 180 13.21 32.92 7.79
C ALA A 180 12.62 32.63 9.18
N ALA A 181 12.55 31.37 9.60
CA ALA A 181 12.00 30.98 10.91
C ALA A 181 12.94 31.35 12.06
N ASN A 182 12.35 31.62 13.23
CA ASN A 182 13.11 31.78 14.46
C ASN A 182 13.83 30.47 14.83
N GLU A 183 14.86 30.55 15.68
CA GLU A 183 15.72 29.42 16.02
C GLU A 183 14.92 28.22 16.57
N GLN A 184 13.89 28.47 17.37
CA GLN A 184 13.09 27.42 17.99
C GLN A 184 12.21 26.68 16.98
N ASP A 185 11.56 27.41 16.07
CA ASP A 185 10.72 26.82 15.03
C ASP A 185 11.57 26.09 13.98
N ARG A 186 12.78 26.61 13.71
CA ARG A 186 13.80 25.95 12.88
C ARG A 186 14.21 24.60 13.46
N LYS A 187 14.59 24.58 14.75
CA LYS A 187 14.98 23.34 15.46
C LYS A 187 13.81 22.35 15.50
N THR A 188 12.59 22.83 15.80
CA THR A 188 11.38 22.01 15.81
C THR A 188 11.12 21.37 14.44
N LEU A 189 11.21 22.15 13.36
CA LEU A 189 11.00 21.64 12.01
C LEU A 189 12.12 20.67 11.59
N LYS A 190 13.37 20.98 11.94
CA LYS A 190 14.53 20.14 11.60
C LYS A 190 14.44 18.76 12.26
N GLY A 191 14.27 18.70 13.58
CA GLY A 191 14.11 17.42 14.30
C GLY A 191 12.90 16.63 13.77
N PHE A 192 11.80 17.33 13.46
CA PHE A 192 10.65 16.66 12.84
C PHE A 192 10.99 16.07 11.48
N LEU A 193 11.67 16.81 10.59
CA LEU A 193 12.06 16.35 9.25
C LEU A 193 13.07 15.20 9.29
N GLU A 194 13.99 15.22 10.25
CA GLU A 194 15.01 14.19 10.48
C GLU A 194 14.42 12.91 11.08
N GLY A 195 13.22 12.99 11.66
CA GLY A 195 12.46 11.83 12.13
C GLY A 195 12.48 11.63 13.63
N ASP A 196 12.91 12.63 14.41
CA ASP A 196 12.97 12.55 15.85
C ASP A 196 11.57 12.35 16.47
N SER A 197 11.55 11.64 17.60
CA SER A 197 10.35 11.51 18.41
C SER A 197 9.99 12.85 19.06
N ILE A 198 8.72 13.03 19.42
CA ILE A 198 8.26 14.25 20.11
C ILE A 198 8.99 14.40 21.44
N GLU A 199 9.30 13.28 22.08
CA GLU A 199 10.02 13.17 23.34
C GLU A 199 11.46 13.66 23.18
N ASN A 200 12.21 13.16 22.19
CA ASN A 200 13.59 13.59 21.94
C ASN A 200 13.67 15.07 21.59
N MET A 201 12.76 15.55 20.74
CA MET A 201 12.70 16.99 20.40
C MET A 201 12.34 17.84 21.62
N ALA A 202 11.45 17.36 22.49
CA ALA A 202 11.04 18.06 23.70
C ALA A 202 12.20 18.18 24.70
N ASP A 203 13.00 17.12 24.83
CA ASP A 203 14.18 17.08 25.68
C ASP A 203 15.27 18.05 25.18
N GLU A 204 15.58 18.03 23.87
CA GLU A 204 16.56 18.95 23.27
C GLU A 204 16.14 20.42 23.40
N MET A 205 14.84 20.70 23.31
CA MET A 205 14.29 22.05 23.44
C MET A 205 13.91 22.44 24.87
N VAL A 206 14.21 21.58 25.85
CA VAL A 206 13.94 21.79 27.28
C VAL A 206 12.49 22.22 27.52
N CYS A 207 11.53 21.45 26.98
CA CYS A 207 10.10 21.71 27.12
C CYS A 207 9.30 20.42 27.30
N SER A 208 8.01 20.53 27.65
CA SER A 208 7.17 19.34 27.76
C SER A 208 6.81 18.75 26.38
N PRO A 209 6.63 17.43 26.24
CA PRO A 209 6.16 16.80 24.99
C PRO A 209 4.84 17.40 24.47
N ARG A 210 3.96 17.82 25.38
CA ARG A 210 2.70 18.49 25.03
C ARG A 210 2.94 19.87 24.41
N THR A 211 3.89 20.63 24.95
CA THR A 211 4.31 21.93 24.42
C THR A 211 4.96 21.75 23.05
N MET A 212 5.85 20.76 22.90
CA MET A 212 6.51 20.43 21.63
C MET A 212 5.49 20.07 20.55
N LYS A 213 4.54 19.18 20.86
CA LYS A 213 3.45 18.80 19.93
C LYS A 213 2.61 19.99 19.48
N ARG A 214 2.32 20.94 20.38
CA ARG A 214 1.59 22.17 20.04
C ARG A 214 2.42 23.08 19.12
N ARG A 215 3.70 23.26 19.44
CA ARG A 215 4.64 24.05 18.62
C ARG A 215 4.78 23.45 17.22
N LEU A 216 5.03 22.15 17.11
CA LEU A 216 5.12 21.45 15.83
C LEU A 216 3.87 21.65 14.98
N LYS A 217 2.67 21.57 15.56
CA LYS A 217 1.42 21.86 14.84
C LYS A 217 1.38 23.28 14.29
N THR A 218 1.81 24.27 15.07
CA THR A 218 1.88 25.68 14.63
C THR A 218 2.89 25.85 13.51
N VAL A 219 4.09 25.28 13.64
CA VAL A 219 5.15 25.33 12.62
C VAL A 219 4.68 24.70 11.32
N LEU A 220 4.09 23.49 11.36
CA LEU A 220 3.55 22.83 10.17
C LEU A 220 2.37 23.60 9.56
N HIS A 221 1.53 24.24 10.37
CA HIS A 221 0.45 25.09 9.87
C HIS A 221 0.99 26.32 9.13
N ASN A 222 1.97 27.00 9.72
CA ASN A 222 2.60 28.18 9.12
C ASN A 222 3.33 27.81 7.82
N LEU A 223 4.07 26.70 7.82
CA LEU A 223 4.71 26.16 6.61
C LEU A 223 3.65 25.86 5.53
N LYS A 224 2.56 25.17 5.90
CA LYS A 224 1.46 24.87 4.97
C LYS A 224 0.84 26.14 4.38
N SER A 225 0.69 27.21 5.16
CA SER A 225 0.14 28.48 4.66
C SER A 225 1.04 29.18 3.62
N LYS A 226 2.36 28.94 3.65
CA LYS A 226 3.29 29.43 2.61
C LYS A 226 3.32 28.56 1.36
N LEU A 227 2.84 27.32 1.47
CA LEU A 227 2.82 26.34 0.38
C LEU A 227 1.48 26.33 -0.39
N ALA A 228 0.44 27.00 0.13
CA ALA A 228 -0.91 27.09 -0.43
C ALA A 228 -1.10 28.37 -1.23
#